data_AF-A0A0C2YEK2-F1
#
_entry.id   AF-A0A0C2YEK2-F1
#
_cell.length_a   1.000
_cell.length_b   1.000
_cell.length_c   1.000
_cell.angle_alpha   90.00
_cell.angle_beta   90.00
_cell.angle_gamma   90.00
#
_symmetry.space_group_name_H-M   'P 1'
#
loop_
_entity.id
_entity.type
_entity.pdbx_description
1 polymer ?
#
loop_
_entity_poly.entity_id
_entity_poly.type
_entity_poly.pdbx_seq_one_letter_code
_entity_poly.pdbx_strand_id
1 'polypeptide(L)'
;MSFLLRILPKRPLGSSIRLLSLCPTCSRPLPTNLPACTACSSIHPLPSHLSHHHLFGLDEGSNPFLVDLPTLKKRFRDAQAACHPDTWASKSPRDQDLAHSLSSRLNEAYQCLLHPLPRAEYILEKNGLQTNETDQVEDMGFMANIMDAREVIDDATPEHRADVEALIESNQENITRTIGELTSLIERRDWPSVKSATIRLRYLQGIDRAAKQWIDNN
;
A
#
# COMPACT_ATOMS: atom_id res chain seq x y z
N MET A 1 -41.60 -34.63 -7.48
CA MET A 1 -40.39 -34.13 -8.16
C MET A 1 -40.50 -32.61 -8.30
N SER A 2 -40.07 -31.87 -7.27
CA SER A 2 -40.15 -30.40 -7.24
C SER A 2 -38.74 -29.83 -7.49
N PHE A 3 -38.54 -29.18 -8.64
CA PHE A 3 -37.28 -28.56 -9.02
C PHE A 3 -37.12 -27.23 -8.27
N LEU A 4 -36.29 -27.23 -7.23
CA LEU A 4 -35.79 -26.01 -6.58
C LEU A 4 -34.77 -25.34 -7.51
N LEU A 5 -35.19 -24.30 -8.21
CA LEU A 5 -34.30 -23.35 -8.90
C LEU A 5 -33.44 -22.63 -7.85
N ARG A 6 -32.20 -23.11 -7.67
CA ARG A 6 -31.15 -22.38 -6.96
C ARG A 6 -30.85 -21.09 -7.73
N ILE A 7 -31.30 -19.96 -7.18
CA ILE A 7 -30.87 -18.64 -7.62
C ILE A 7 -29.39 -18.50 -7.24
N LEU A 8 -28.50 -18.64 -8.22
CA LEU A 8 -27.09 -18.31 -8.06
C LEU A 8 -26.93 -16.80 -7.81
N PRO A 9 -26.08 -16.36 -6.88
CA PRO A 9 -25.80 -14.95 -6.72
C PRO A 9 -25.16 -14.41 -8.01
N LYS A 10 -25.74 -13.35 -8.57
CA LYS A 10 -25.20 -12.62 -9.71
C LYS A 10 -23.80 -12.12 -9.34
N ARG A 11 -22.76 -12.67 -9.99
CA ARG A 11 -21.43 -12.06 -10.00
C ARG A 11 -21.57 -10.60 -10.46
N PRO A 12 -20.97 -9.61 -9.78
CA PRO A 12 -20.91 -8.28 -10.34
C PRO A 12 -20.08 -8.39 -11.63
N LEU A 13 -20.66 -7.92 -12.72
CA LEU A 13 -20.01 -7.80 -14.02
C LEU A 13 -18.72 -7.00 -13.81
N GLY A 14 -17.58 -7.62 -14.08
CA GLY A 14 -16.32 -6.91 -14.19
C GLY A 14 -16.45 -5.87 -15.30
N SER A 15 -16.61 -4.60 -14.93
CA SER A 15 -16.42 -3.52 -15.87
C SER A 15 -14.92 -3.51 -16.19
N SER A 16 -14.58 -3.92 -17.41
CA SER A 16 -13.24 -3.70 -17.93
C SER A 16 -13.05 -2.19 -18.01
N ILE A 17 -12.41 -1.61 -17.00
CA ILE A 17 -11.95 -0.22 -17.03
C ILE A 17 -10.89 -0.18 -18.12
N ARG A 18 -11.30 0.11 -19.36
CA ARG A 18 -10.35 0.30 -20.45
C ARG A 18 -9.57 1.56 -20.16
N LEU A 19 -8.31 1.35 -19.80
CA LEU A 19 -7.29 2.39 -19.74
C LEU A 19 -7.34 3.18 -21.05
N LEU A 20 -7.29 4.51 -20.93
CA LEU A 20 -7.05 5.37 -22.06
C LEU A 20 -5.60 5.13 -22.49
N SER A 21 -5.37 4.18 -23.39
CA SER A 21 -4.07 4.04 -24.06
C SER A 21 -3.81 5.21 -25.00
N LEU A 22 -4.86 5.92 -25.38
CA LEU A 22 -4.86 7.10 -26.25
C LEU A 22 -5.54 8.27 -25.54
N CYS A 23 -5.03 9.47 -25.80
CA CYS A 23 -5.64 10.71 -25.34
C CYS A 23 -7.03 10.89 -25.99
N PRO A 24 -8.10 11.17 -25.22
CA PRO A 24 -9.44 11.36 -25.77
C PRO A 24 -9.58 12.65 -26.60
N THR A 25 -8.65 13.59 -26.47
CA THR A 25 -8.65 14.88 -27.17
C THR A 25 -7.88 14.82 -28.48
N CYS A 26 -6.64 14.29 -28.47
CA CYS A 26 -5.75 14.31 -29.64
C CYS A 26 -5.41 12.93 -30.21
N SER A 27 -5.95 11.86 -29.63
CA SER A 27 -5.73 10.45 -30.03
C SER A 27 -4.28 9.96 -30.00
N ARG A 28 -3.33 10.75 -29.48
CA ARG A 28 -1.94 10.29 -29.29
C ARG A 28 -1.84 9.33 -28.12
N PRO A 29 -0.88 8.37 -28.14
CA PRO A 29 -0.62 7.49 -27.01
C PRO A 29 -0.33 8.28 -25.74
N LEU A 30 -0.95 7.87 -24.63
CA LEU A 30 -0.61 8.43 -23.32
C LEU A 30 0.67 7.77 -22.80
N PRO A 31 1.58 8.54 -22.17
CA PRO A 31 2.85 8.01 -21.67
C PRO A 31 2.66 7.06 -20.48
N THR A 32 1.53 7.17 -19.79
CA THR A 32 1.19 6.41 -18.58
C THR A 32 -0.30 6.05 -18.57
N ASN A 33 -0.74 5.34 -17.53
CA ASN A 33 -2.15 5.01 -17.31
C ASN A 33 -3.01 6.21 -16.88
N LEU A 34 -2.41 7.40 -16.75
CA LEU A 34 -3.11 8.61 -16.35
C LEU A 34 -3.67 9.34 -17.56
N PRO A 35 -4.84 9.97 -17.43
CA PRO A 35 -5.43 10.78 -18.48
C PRO A 35 -4.79 12.19 -18.53
N ALA A 36 -3.46 12.26 -18.50
CA ALA A 36 -2.67 13.49 -18.58
C ALA A 36 -1.82 13.45 -19.86
N CYS A 37 -2.22 14.21 -20.88
CA CYS A 37 -1.56 14.22 -22.18
C CYS A 37 -0.55 15.36 -22.28
N THR A 38 0.75 15.03 -22.35
CA THR A 38 1.82 16.01 -22.54
C THR A 38 1.86 16.61 -23.94
N ALA A 39 1.25 15.95 -24.94
CA ALA A 39 1.29 16.39 -26.33
C ALA A 39 0.27 17.49 -26.69
N CYS A 40 -0.93 17.46 -26.10
CA CYS A 40 -1.97 18.47 -26.32
C CYS A 40 -2.37 19.21 -25.03
N SER A 41 -1.70 18.90 -23.92
CA SER A 41 -2.00 19.46 -22.60
C SER A 41 -3.46 19.28 -22.17
N SER A 42 -4.09 18.14 -22.50
CA SER A 42 -5.40 17.78 -21.95
C SER A 42 -5.26 16.91 -20.71
N ILE A 43 -5.93 17.26 -19.63
CA ILE A 43 -6.02 16.46 -18.41
C ILE A 43 -7.48 16.16 -18.07
N HIS A 44 -7.78 14.96 -17.58
CA HIS A 44 -9.13 14.55 -17.22
C HIS A 44 -9.18 13.92 -15.83
N PRO A 45 -10.35 13.91 -15.17
CA PRO A 45 -10.50 13.23 -13.89
C PRO A 45 -10.31 11.72 -14.03
N LEU A 46 -9.77 11.10 -12.97
CA LEU A 46 -9.71 9.64 -12.84
C LEU A 46 -10.93 9.11 -12.08
N PRO A 47 -11.45 7.94 -12.46
CA PRO A 47 -12.45 7.25 -11.65
C PRO A 47 -11.93 6.94 -10.24
N SER A 48 -12.75 7.18 -9.21
CA SER A 48 -12.37 6.97 -7.80
C SER A 48 -12.12 5.50 -7.45
N HIS A 49 -12.80 4.56 -8.12
CA HIS A 49 -12.74 3.13 -7.83
C HIS A 49 -11.51 2.40 -8.39
N LEU A 50 -10.61 3.11 -9.09
CA LEU A 50 -9.36 2.51 -9.56
C LEU A 50 -8.47 2.12 -8.37
N SER A 51 -7.93 0.92 -8.43
CA SER A 51 -6.95 0.44 -7.46
C SER A 51 -5.61 1.17 -7.58
N HIS A 52 -4.83 1.14 -6.51
CA HIS A 52 -3.48 1.72 -6.49
C HIS A 52 -2.59 1.07 -7.55
N HIS A 53 -2.66 -0.27 -7.74
CA HIS A 53 -1.89 -0.98 -8.75
C HIS A 53 -2.20 -0.51 -10.17
N HIS A 54 -3.49 -0.29 -10.47
CA HIS A 54 -3.91 0.19 -11.79
C HIS A 54 -3.38 1.58 -12.14
N LEU A 55 -3.22 2.48 -11.15
CA LEU A 55 -2.66 3.81 -11.38
C LEU A 55 -1.24 3.77 -11.95
N PHE A 56 -0.48 2.72 -11.61
CA PHE A 56 0.89 2.52 -12.08
C PHE A 56 1.01 1.48 -13.20
N GLY A 57 -0.12 0.93 -13.67
CA GLY A 57 -0.13 -0.14 -14.67
C GLY A 57 0.56 -1.40 -14.20
N LEU A 58 0.46 -1.70 -12.91
CA LEU A 58 0.96 -2.94 -12.31
C LEU A 58 -0.13 -4.01 -12.38
N ASP A 59 0.26 -5.23 -12.71
CA ASP A 59 -0.63 -6.38 -12.63
C ASP A 59 -0.81 -6.78 -11.16
N GLU A 60 -2.08 -6.93 -10.73
CA GLU A 60 -2.41 -7.42 -9.39
C GLU A 60 -2.21 -8.95 -9.28
N GLY A 61 -2.18 -9.65 -10.42
CA GLY A 61 -1.94 -11.08 -10.49
C GLY A 61 -2.85 -11.92 -9.58
N SER A 62 -2.33 -13.06 -9.11
CA SER A 62 -2.99 -13.86 -8.07
C SER A 62 -2.80 -13.29 -6.66
N ASN A 63 -1.77 -12.47 -6.46
CA ASN A 63 -1.38 -11.95 -5.16
C ASN A 63 -1.02 -10.45 -5.25
N PRO A 64 -1.95 -9.54 -4.91
CA PRO A 64 -1.72 -8.09 -4.98
C PRO A 64 -0.70 -7.59 -3.96
N PHE A 65 -0.26 -8.43 -3.02
CA PHE A 65 0.79 -8.08 -2.07
C PHE A 65 2.17 -8.11 -2.71
N LEU A 66 2.37 -8.89 -3.78
CA LEU A 66 3.64 -8.93 -4.51
C LEU A 66 3.74 -7.73 -5.44
N VAL A 67 4.71 -6.85 -5.16
CA VAL A 67 4.95 -5.63 -5.94
C VAL A 67 6.43 -5.54 -6.28
N ASP A 68 6.74 -5.44 -7.57
CA ASP A 68 8.08 -5.09 -8.07
C ASP A 68 8.37 -3.62 -7.76
N LEU A 69 9.10 -3.37 -6.66
CA LEU A 69 9.42 -2.03 -6.17
C LEU A 69 10.23 -1.19 -7.17
N PRO A 70 11.27 -1.72 -7.84
CA PRO A 70 11.91 -1.03 -8.96
C PRO A 70 10.93 -0.55 -10.04
N THR A 71 10.03 -1.43 -10.49
CA THR A 71 9.03 -1.05 -11.50
C THR A 71 8.03 -0.03 -10.95
N LEU A 72 7.52 -0.20 -9.73
CA LEU A 72 6.65 0.78 -9.06
C LEU A 72 7.30 2.16 -9.02
N LYS A 73 8.56 2.27 -8.59
CA LYS A 73 9.30 3.53 -8.48
C LYS A 73 9.46 4.21 -9.84
N LYS A 74 9.76 3.42 -10.89
CA LYS A 74 9.83 3.95 -12.27
C LYS A 74 8.48 4.48 -12.73
N ARG A 75 7.43 3.67 -12.61
CA ARG A 75 6.06 4.03 -13.04
C ARG A 75 5.53 5.25 -12.29
N PHE A 76 5.82 5.36 -10.99
CA PHE A 76 5.49 6.54 -10.19
C PHE A 76 6.15 7.81 -10.73
N ARG A 77 7.45 7.77 -11.05
CA ARG A 77 8.17 8.92 -11.62
C ARG A 77 7.62 9.34 -12.98
N ASP A 78 7.37 8.37 -13.87
CA ASP A 78 6.79 8.63 -15.20
C ASP A 78 5.39 9.25 -15.07
N ALA A 79 4.59 8.74 -14.13
CA ALA A 79 3.24 9.21 -13.83
C ALA A 79 3.23 10.63 -13.26
N GLN A 80 4.09 10.89 -12.27
CA GLN A 80 4.26 12.23 -11.71
C GLN A 80 4.73 13.24 -12.76
N ALA A 81 5.72 12.88 -13.59
CA ALA A 81 6.19 13.79 -14.65
C ALA A 81 5.07 14.20 -15.63
N ALA A 82 4.06 13.35 -15.84
CA ALA A 82 2.94 13.66 -16.73
C ALA A 82 1.89 14.61 -16.08
N CYS A 83 1.70 14.56 -14.76
CA CYS A 83 0.64 15.30 -14.06
C CYS A 83 1.13 16.23 -12.94
N HIS A 84 2.44 16.46 -12.80
CA HIS A 84 2.99 17.29 -11.72
C HIS A 84 2.43 18.72 -11.78
N PRO A 85 1.93 19.30 -10.67
CA PRO A 85 1.28 20.61 -10.67
C PRO A 85 2.07 21.72 -11.38
N ASP A 86 3.40 21.75 -11.20
CA ASP A 86 4.27 22.72 -11.88
C ASP A 86 4.17 22.69 -13.41
N THR A 87 3.96 21.51 -14.00
CA THR A 87 3.78 21.36 -15.47
C THR A 87 2.46 22.00 -15.93
N TRP A 88 1.50 22.13 -15.02
CA TRP A 88 0.15 22.60 -15.27
C TRP A 88 -0.13 24.00 -14.70
N ALA A 89 0.83 24.64 -14.03
CA ALA A 89 0.67 25.92 -13.34
C ALA A 89 0.24 27.10 -14.25
N SER A 90 0.52 27.02 -15.55
CA SER A 90 0.09 28.02 -16.55
C SER A 90 -1.23 27.67 -17.26
N LYS A 91 -1.85 26.53 -16.91
CA LYS A 91 -3.10 26.05 -17.52
C LYS A 91 -4.32 26.62 -16.80
N SER A 92 -5.52 26.23 -17.24
CA SER A 92 -6.76 26.71 -16.62
C SER A 92 -6.82 26.30 -15.13
N PRO A 93 -7.53 27.05 -14.26
CA PRO A 93 -7.68 26.67 -12.86
C PRO A 93 -8.19 25.24 -12.68
N ARG A 94 -9.15 24.82 -13.51
CA ARG A 94 -9.64 23.45 -13.56
C ARG A 94 -8.53 22.42 -13.79
N ASP A 95 -7.64 22.68 -14.74
CA ASP A 95 -6.55 21.74 -15.07
C ASP A 95 -5.49 21.71 -13.97
N GLN A 96 -5.24 22.85 -13.31
CA GLN A 96 -4.37 22.93 -12.15
C GLN A 96 -4.93 22.11 -10.98
N ASP A 97 -6.23 22.22 -10.69
CA ASP A 97 -6.90 21.45 -9.64
C ASP A 97 -6.86 19.95 -9.95
N LEU A 98 -7.07 19.57 -11.21
CA LEU A 98 -6.95 18.18 -11.65
C LEU A 98 -5.51 17.66 -11.48
N ALA A 99 -4.50 18.44 -11.87
CA ALA A 99 -3.09 18.06 -11.70
C ALA A 99 -2.72 17.85 -10.23
N HIS A 100 -3.16 18.75 -9.34
CA HIS A 100 -3.01 18.60 -7.89
C HIS A 100 -3.68 17.33 -7.38
N SER A 101 -4.95 17.10 -7.72
CA SER A 101 -5.70 15.92 -7.28
C SER A 101 -5.06 14.62 -7.75
N LEU A 102 -4.63 14.53 -9.02
CA LEU A 102 -3.94 13.36 -9.55
C LEU A 102 -2.60 13.14 -8.86
N SER A 103 -1.80 14.20 -8.69
CA SER A 103 -0.51 14.14 -8.01
C SER A 103 -0.63 13.61 -6.57
N SER A 104 -1.59 14.12 -5.80
CA SER A 104 -1.84 13.64 -4.43
C SER A 104 -2.26 12.17 -4.41
N ARG A 105 -3.16 11.76 -5.31
CA ARG A 105 -3.60 10.37 -5.41
C ARG A 105 -2.47 9.40 -5.79
N LEU A 106 -1.56 9.82 -6.66
CA LEU A 106 -0.37 9.04 -6.98
C LEU A 106 0.55 8.88 -5.77
N ASN A 107 0.75 9.95 -4.99
CA ASN A 107 1.59 9.89 -3.81
C ASN A 107 1.01 8.92 -2.78
N GLU A 108 -0.28 9.00 -2.51
CA GLU A 108 -0.99 8.07 -1.62
C GLU A 108 -0.85 6.62 -2.08
N ALA A 109 -1.15 6.36 -3.36
CA ALA A 109 -1.04 5.03 -3.94
C ALA A 109 0.40 4.50 -3.93
N TYR A 110 1.39 5.36 -4.20
CA TYR A 110 2.80 4.98 -4.17
C TYR A 110 3.24 4.62 -2.75
N GLN A 111 2.93 5.45 -1.75
CA GLN A 111 3.29 5.16 -0.35
C GLN A 111 2.61 3.89 0.16
N CYS A 112 1.33 3.71 -0.17
CA CYS A 112 0.57 2.50 0.14
C CYS A 112 1.24 1.25 -0.44
N LEU A 113 1.58 1.27 -1.74
CA LEU A 113 2.19 0.12 -2.40
C LEU A 113 3.66 -0.06 -2.06
N LEU A 114 4.38 0.98 -1.64
CA LEU A 114 5.81 0.90 -1.34
C LEU A 114 6.07 0.10 -0.07
N HIS A 115 5.26 0.30 0.97
CA HIS A 115 5.50 -0.25 2.30
C HIS A 115 4.60 -1.47 2.59
N PRO A 116 5.14 -2.59 3.12
CA PRO A 116 4.37 -3.80 3.36
C PRO A 116 3.15 -3.62 4.28
N LEU A 117 3.27 -2.85 5.36
CA LEU A 117 2.17 -2.64 6.30
C LEU A 117 0.98 -1.90 5.65
N PRO A 118 1.14 -0.68 5.10
CA PRO A 118 0.07 0.00 4.36
C PRO A 118 -0.49 -0.82 3.20
N ARG A 119 0.34 -1.61 2.51
CA ARG A 119 -0.10 -2.49 1.43
C ARG A 119 -1.03 -3.59 1.93
N ALA A 120 -0.70 -4.22 3.07
CA ALA A 120 -1.53 -5.26 3.67
C ALA A 120 -2.86 -4.68 4.17
N GLU A 121 -2.83 -3.52 4.84
CA GLU A 121 -4.03 -2.80 5.31
C GLU A 121 -4.96 -2.43 4.15
N TYR A 122 -4.40 -1.91 3.04
CA TYR A 122 -5.15 -1.62 1.82
C TYR A 122 -5.81 -2.85 1.20
N ILE A 123 -5.09 -3.98 1.16
CA ILE A 123 -5.65 -5.24 0.63
C ILE A 123 -6.79 -5.73 1.53
N LEU A 124 -6.65 -5.64 2.85
CA LEU A 124 -7.72 -5.98 3.80
C LEU A 124 -8.95 -5.09 3.60
N GLU A 125 -8.76 -3.78 3.46
CA GLU A 125 -9.84 -2.80 3.21
C GLU A 125 -10.61 -3.15 1.93
N LYS A 126 -9.91 -3.44 0.82
CA LYS A 126 -10.54 -3.87 -0.44
C LYS A 126 -11.39 -5.14 -0.29
N ASN A 127 -11.11 -5.97 0.71
CA ASN A 127 -11.85 -7.19 1.01
C ASN A 127 -12.89 -7.01 2.14
N GLY A 128 -13.19 -5.76 2.51
CA GLY A 128 -14.22 -5.43 3.51
C GLY A 128 -13.79 -5.66 4.95
N LEU A 129 -12.49 -5.83 5.20
CA LEU A 129 -11.94 -6.06 6.53
C LEU A 129 -11.04 -4.88 6.89
N GLN A 130 -11.54 -3.97 7.71
CA GLN A 130 -10.72 -2.87 8.20
C GLN A 130 -9.91 -3.31 9.41
N THR A 131 -8.68 -2.81 9.50
CA THR A 131 -7.86 -2.84 10.70
C THR A 131 -7.93 -1.48 11.37
N ASN A 132 -8.21 -1.44 12.66
CA ASN A 132 -8.09 -0.22 13.45
C ASN A 132 -6.74 -0.20 14.19
N GLU A 133 -6.30 0.99 14.58
CA GLU A 133 -5.12 1.16 15.43
C GLU A 133 -5.30 0.50 16.81
N THR A 134 -6.55 0.42 17.29
CA THR A 134 -6.93 -0.21 18.55
C THR A 134 -7.09 -1.73 18.46
N ASP A 135 -6.98 -2.32 17.26
CA ASP A 135 -7.07 -3.77 17.13
C ASP A 135 -5.87 -4.43 17.80
N GLN A 136 -6.13 -5.35 18.72
CA GLN A 136 -5.10 -6.07 19.48
C GLN A 136 -4.84 -7.46 18.87
N VAL A 137 -3.64 -7.98 19.09
CA VAL A 137 -3.32 -9.38 18.82
C VAL A 137 -3.75 -10.20 20.05
N GLU A 138 -4.53 -11.25 19.84
CA GLU A 138 -4.96 -12.16 20.93
C GLU A 138 -3.85 -13.12 21.41
N ASP A 139 -2.68 -13.07 20.77
CA ASP A 139 -1.54 -13.92 21.07
C ASP A 139 -0.80 -13.44 22.34
N MET A 140 -1.08 -14.17 23.42
CA MET A 140 -0.36 -14.23 24.71
C MET A 140 1.13 -13.94 24.62
N GLY A 141 1.82 -14.85 23.95
CA GLY A 141 3.28 -14.88 23.92
C GLY A 141 3.84 -13.75 23.08
N PHE A 142 3.18 -13.41 21.97
CA PHE A 142 3.57 -12.27 21.16
C PHE A 142 3.49 -10.96 21.96
N MET A 143 2.38 -10.72 22.67
CA MET A 143 2.22 -9.49 23.45
C MET A 143 3.23 -9.38 24.59
N ALA A 144 3.57 -10.48 25.26
CA ALA A 144 4.64 -10.51 26.24
C ALA A 144 5.98 -10.07 25.63
N ASN A 145 6.36 -10.66 24.48
CA ASN A 145 7.59 -10.28 23.78
C ASN A 145 7.61 -8.79 23.37
N ILE A 146 6.47 -8.21 22.99
CA ILE A 146 6.36 -6.78 22.66
C ILE A 146 6.54 -5.91 23.91
N MET A 147 6.04 -6.33 25.07
CA MET A 147 6.25 -5.62 26.33
C MET A 147 7.71 -5.68 26.76
N ASP A 148 8.32 -6.87 26.74
CA ASP A 148 9.73 -7.06 27.07
C ASP A 148 10.64 -6.21 26.16
N ALA A 149 10.35 -6.18 24.85
CA ALA A 149 11.08 -5.35 23.90
C ALA A 149 10.97 -3.84 24.20
N ARG A 150 9.81 -3.38 24.71
CA ARG A 150 9.64 -1.97 25.12
C ARG A 150 10.41 -1.66 26.39
N GLU A 151 10.37 -2.56 27.38
CA GLU A 151 11.13 -2.42 28.62
C GLU A 151 12.64 -2.30 28.34
N VAL A 152 13.17 -3.14 27.43
CA VAL A 152 14.57 -3.05 26.99
C VAL A 152 14.90 -1.66 26.43
N ILE A 153 14.01 -1.04 25.65
CA ILE A 153 14.25 0.29 25.05
C ILE A 153 14.10 1.39 26.11
N ASP A 154 13.08 1.30 26.96
CA ASP A 154 12.72 2.35 27.93
C ASP A 154 13.75 2.43 29.07
N ASP A 155 14.32 1.29 29.49
CA ASP A 155 15.36 1.21 30.54
C ASP A 155 16.79 1.29 29.97
N ALA A 156 16.95 1.38 28.65
CA ALA A 156 18.27 1.44 28.03
C ALA A 156 19.00 2.75 28.38
N THR A 157 20.27 2.60 28.76
CA THR A 157 21.24 3.68 28.92
C THR A 157 22.29 3.56 27.83
N PRO A 158 23.18 4.56 27.60
CA PRO A 158 24.23 4.45 26.58
C PRO A 158 25.12 3.18 26.72
N GLU A 159 25.23 2.60 27.92
CA GLU A 159 25.94 1.34 28.15
C GLU A 159 25.22 0.12 27.54
N HIS A 160 23.89 0.19 27.40
CA HIS A 160 23.02 -0.85 26.82
C HIS A 160 22.88 -0.75 25.29
N ARG A 161 23.67 0.08 24.61
CA ARG A 161 23.55 0.30 23.16
C ARG A 161 23.58 -1.00 22.36
N ALA A 162 24.48 -1.92 22.71
CA ALA A 162 24.62 -3.20 22.03
C ALA A 162 23.35 -4.08 22.17
N ASP A 163 22.65 -4.00 23.29
CA ASP A 163 21.41 -4.75 23.53
C ASP A 163 20.27 -4.22 22.66
N VAL A 164 20.18 -2.89 22.51
CA VAL A 164 19.19 -2.25 21.62
C VAL A 164 19.50 -2.55 20.15
N GLU A 165 20.77 -2.58 19.74
CA GLU A 165 21.18 -3.00 18.40
C GLU A 165 20.81 -4.47 18.12
N ALA A 166 21.03 -5.37 19.08
CA ALA A 166 20.63 -6.77 18.98
C ALA A 166 19.09 -6.94 18.93
N LEU A 167 18.34 -6.12 19.68
CA LEU A 167 16.88 -6.08 19.61
C LEU A 167 16.41 -5.67 18.21
N ILE A 168 17.03 -4.65 17.59
CA ILE A 168 16.72 -4.24 16.21
C ILE A 168 16.93 -5.40 15.25
N GLU A 169 18.06 -6.11 15.34
CA GLU A 169 18.37 -7.24 14.45
C GLU A 169 17.33 -8.35 14.58
N SER A 170 17.07 -8.82 15.80
CA SER A 170 16.04 -9.84 16.09
C SER A 170 14.64 -9.41 15.61
N ASN A 171 14.28 -8.15 15.85
CA ASN A 171 12.98 -7.62 15.42
C ASN A 171 12.87 -7.52 13.88
N GLN A 172 13.96 -7.22 13.17
CA GLN A 172 13.99 -7.23 11.70
C GLN A 172 13.77 -8.64 11.12
N GLU A 173 14.30 -9.68 11.77
CA GLU A 173 13.98 -11.06 11.40
C GLU A 173 12.49 -11.38 11.57
N ASN A 174 11.89 -10.92 12.68
CA ASN A 174 10.45 -11.08 12.94
C ASN A 174 9.60 -10.34 11.90
N ILE A 175 9.99 -9.12 11.52
CA ILE A 175 9.35 -8.35 10.44
C ILE A 175 9.42 -9.13 9.13
N THR A 176 10.60 -9.62 8.76
CA THR A 176 10.82 -10.36 7.52
C THR A 176 9.98 -11.63 7.47
N ARG A 177 9.94 -12.39 8.57
CA ARG A 177 9.11 -13.58 8.71
C ARG A 177 7.62 -13.27 8.55
N THR A 178 7.14 -12.20 9.20
CA THR A 178 5.73 -11.77 9.13
C THR A 178 5.34 -11.33 7.72
N ILE A 179 6.24 -10.65 6.98
CA ILE A 179 6.02 -10.27 5.57
C ILE A 179 5.94 -11.52 4.67
N GLY A 180 6.80 -12.52 4.90
CA GLY A 180 6.74 -13.80 4.18
C GLY A 180 5.43 -14.56 4.45
N GLU A 181 4.97 -14.54 5.70
CA GLU A 181 3.68 -15.11 6.11
C GLU A 181 2.52 -14.39 5.40
N LEU A 182 2.48 -13.06 5.45
CA LEU A 182 1.47 -12.24 4.75
C LEU A 182 1.39 -12.58 3.26
N THR A 183 2.53 -12.77 2.61
CA THR A 183 2.58 -13.16 1.20
C THR A 183 1.80 -14.46 0.96
N SER A 184 2.05 -15.48 1.79
CA SER A 184 1.40 -16.79 1.67
C SER A 184 -0.09 -16.76 2.06
N LEU A 185 -0.44 -15.98 3.09
CA LEU A 185 -1.82 -15.85 3.57
C LEU A 185 -2.71 -15.11 2.56
N ILE A 186 -2.20 -14.03 1.96
CA ILE A 186 -2.94 -13.25 0.94
C ILE A 186 -3.15 -14.08 -0.32
N GLU A 187 -2.16 -14.87 -0.75
CA GLU A 187 -2.31 -15.79 -1.88
C GLU A 187 -3.45 -16.81 -1.66
N ARG A 188 -3.55 -17.33 -0.43
CA ARG A 188 -4.61 -18.29 -0.03
C ARG A 188 -5.94 -17.60 0.32
N ARG A 189 -5.97 -16.26 0.40
CA ARG A 189 -7.12 -15.45 0.81
C ARG A 189 -7.62 -15.76 2.23
N ASP A 190 -6.71 -16.12 3.12
CA ASP A 190 -7.03 -16.36 4.53
C ASP A 190 -7.09 -15.03 5.29
N TRP A 191 -8.16 -14.26 5.07
CA TRP A 191 -8.25 -12.88 5.55
C TRP A 191 -8.20 -12.69 7.07
N PRO A 192 -8.81 -13.56 7.90
CA PRO A 192 -8.64 -13.48 9.36
C PRO A 192 -7.16 -13.58 9.77
N SER A 193 -6.41 -14.51 9.18
CA SER A 193 -4.98 -14.65 9.45
C SER A 193 -4.17 -13.47 8.90
N VAL A 194 -4.51 -12.95 7.71
CA VAL A 194 -3.89 -11.72 7.17
C VAL A 194 -4.09 -10.57 8.15
N LYS A 195 -5.30 -10.38 8.69
CA LYS A 195 -5.59 -9.33 9.67
C LYS A 195 -4.70 -9.46 10.91
N SER A 196 -4.59 -10.66 11.48
CA SER A 196 -3.72 -10.91 12.64
C SER A 196 -2.24 -10.63 12.32
N ALA A 197 -1.74 -11.10 11.18
CA ALA A 197 -0.38 -10.86 10.72
C ALA A 197 -0.09 -9.36 10.46
N THR A 198 -1.04 -8.62 9.91
CA THR A 198 -0.95 -7.16 9.72
C THR A 198 -0.84 -6.41 11.04
N ILE A 199 -1.64 -6.78 12.06
CA ILE A 199 -1.55 -6.17 13.39
C ILE A 199 -0.20 -6.49 14.04
N ARG A 200 0.27 -7.74 13.98
CA ARG A 200 1.62 -8.12 14.46
C ARG A 200 2.71 -7.28 13.78
N LEU A 201 2.66 -7.14 12.46
CA LEU A 201 3.61 -6.31 11.71
C LEU A 201 3.63 -4.86 12.19
N ARG A 202 2.46 -4.28 12.53
CA ARG A 202 2.36 -2.93 13.09
C ARG A 202 3.11 -2.79 14.41
N TYR A 203 2.92 -3.73 15.34
CA TYR A 203 3.66 -3.75 16.61
C TYR A 203 5.17 -3.87 16.40
N LEU A 204 5.60 -4.79 15.55
CA LEU A 204 7.02 -4.99 15.24
C LEU A 204 7.65 -3.72 14.61
N GLN A 205 6.96 -3.06 13.69
CA GLN A 205 7.41 -1.76 13.13
C GLN A 205 7.44 -0.64 14.18
N GLY A 206 6.56 -0.70 15.18
CA GLY A 206 6.57 0.21 16.32
C GLY A 206 7.84 0.06 17.16
N ILE A 207 8.22 -1.18 17.50
CA ILE A 207 9.46 -1.49 18.22
C ILE A 207 10.68 -1.04 17.41
N ASP A 208 10.73 -1.38 16.12
CA ASP A 208 11.86 -1.00 15.25
C ASP A 208 12.08 0.53 15.22
N ARG A 209 11.00 1.29 15.13
CA ARG A 209 11.06 2.76 15.12
C ARG A 209 11.52 3.31 16.46
N ALA A 210 11.00 2.79 17.57
CA ALA A 210 11.37 3.24 18.90
C ALA A 210 12.86 2.95 19.19
N ALA A 211 13.32 1.73 18.88
CA ALA A 211 14.71 1.33 19.09
C ALA A 211 15.68 2.16 18.23
N LYS A 212 15.37 2.36 16.94
CA LYS A 212 16.19 3.22 16.05
C LYS A 212 16.23 4.67 16.53
N GLN A 213 15.09 5.21 16.96
CA GLN A 213 15.04 6.56 17.52
C GLN A 213 15.88 6.68 18.79
N TRP A 214 15.89 5.65 19.64
CA TRP A 214 16.76 5.62 20.81
C TRP A 214 18.25 5.62 20.42
N ILE A 215 18.62 4.83 19.40
CA ILE A 215 20.00 4.76 18.85
C ILE A 215 20.46 6.09 18.24
N ASP A 216 19.56 6.83 17.59
CA ASP A 216 19.90 8.13 17.00
C ASP A 216 20.10 9.22 18.06
N ASN A 217 19.51 9.04 19.25
CA ASN A 217 19.54 10.02 20.34
C ASN A 217 20.66 9.79 21.39
N ASN A 218 21.32 8.63 21.36
CA ASN A 218 22.35 8.20 22.32
C ASN A 218 23.61 7.70 21.62
#